data_AF-A0A1C0YBQ1-F1
#
_entry.id   AF-A0A1C0YBQ1-F1
#
_cell.length_a   1.000
_cell.length_b   1.000
_cell.length_c   1.000
_cell.angle_alpha   90.00
_cell.angle_beta   90.00
_cell.angle_gamma   90.00
#
_symmetry.space_group_name_H-M   'P 1'
#
loop_
_entity.id
_entity.type
_entity.pdbx_description
1 polymer ?
#
loop_
_entity_poly.entity_id
_entity_poly.type
_entity_poly.pdbx_seq_one_letter_code
_entity_poly.pdbx_strand_id
1 'polypeptide(L)'
;MLTNTIVAERLNQYIEQQGISKEYLADMLDKSASSIYRLLNAQNPTIATFSIQIADVLGLPANFFLKDEFSLQADGSNNVTFGHIAFSKDELSPEGVKDVEQLIQLCNILAIYSEDFQ
;
A
#
# COMPACT_ATOMS: atom_id res chain seq x y z
N MET A 1 12.63 12.81 -17.54
CA MET A 1 11.54 13.52 -16.83
C MET A 1 10.47 12.48 -16.55
N LEU A 2 10.13 12.26 -15.29
CA LEU A 2 9.11 11.29 -14.90
C LEU A 2 7.74 11.77 -15.40
N THR A 3 6.99 10.93 -16.11
CA THR A 3 5.68 11.30 -16.64
C THR A 3 4.57 10.89 -15.67
N ASN A 4 3.45 11.61 -15.72
CA ASN A 4 2.25 11.26 -14.96
C ASN A 4 1.78 9.82 -15.22
N THR A 5 1.97 9.34 -16.45
CA THR A 5 1.72 7.95 -16.84
C THR A 5 2.58 6.97 -16.06
N ILE A 6 3.90 7.20 -16.00
CA ILE A 6 4.82 6.31 -15.27
C ILE A 6 4.47 6.29 -13.77
N VAL A 7 4.12 7.43 -13.17
CA VAL A 7 3.73 7.47 -11.75
C VAL A 7 2.43 6.69 -11.50
N ALA A 8 1.44 6.85 -12.38
CA ALA A 8 0.19 6.12 -12.29
C ALA A 8 0.39 4.61 -12.45
N GLU A 9 1.24 4.18 -13.39
CA GLU A 9 1.59 2.77 -13.57
C GLU A 9 2.25 2.19 -12.32
N ARG A 10 3.23 2.89 -11.74
CA ARG A 10 3.91 2.47 -10.51
C ARG A 10 2.97 2.34 -9.32
N LEU A 11 2.04 3.29 -9.17
CA LEU A 11 1.01 3.24 -8.14
C LEU A 11 0.10 2.03 -8.33
N ASN A 12 -0.43 1.82 -9.53
CA ASN A 12 -1.32 0.69 -9.81
C ASN A 12 -0.60 -0.65 -9.60
N GLN A 13 0.65 -0.78 -10.08
CA GLN A 13 1.45 -1.98 -9.87
C GLN A 13 1.69 -2.28 -8.39
N TYR A 14 2.03 -1.27 -7.60
CA TYR A 14 2.22 -1.45 -6.16
C TYR A 14 0.93 -1.87 -5.46
N ILE A 15 -0.19 -1.21 -5.77
CA ILE A 15 -1.51 -1.53 -5.19
C ILE A 15 -1.92 -2.97 -5.52
N GLU A 16 -1.72 -3.40 -6.77
CA GLU A 16 -2.01 -4.76 -7.23
C GLU A 16 -1.11 -5.80 -6.54
N GLN A 17 0.19 -5.55 -6.44
CA GLN A 17 1.13 -6.48 -5.79
C GLN A 17 0.89 -6.62 -4.27
N GLN A 18 0.47 -5.54 -3.61
CA GLN A 18 0.15 -5.57 -2.18
C GLN A 18 -1.28 -6.07 -1.90
N GLY A 19 -2.08 -6.39 -2.93
CA GLY A 19 -3.47 -6.81 -2.77
C GLY A 19 -4.37 -5.75 -2.14
N ILE A 20 -3.98 -4.46 -2.23
CA ILE A 20 -4.70 -3.37 -1.61
C ILE A 20 -5.95 -3.04 -2.44
N SER A 21 -7.13 -3.09 -1.84
CA SER A 21 -8.35 -2.67 -2.52
C SER A 21 -8.39 -1.14 -2.65
N LYS A 22 -9.01 -0.66 -3.73
CA LYS A 22 -9.14 0.78 -3.99
C LYS A 22 -10.12 1.43 -3.02
N GLU A 23 -11.06 0.64 -2.51
CA GLU A 23 -12.01 0.99 -1.45
C GLU A 23 -11.28 1.20 -0.12
N TYR A 24 -10.34 0.32 0.23
CA TYR A 24 -9.51 0.48 1.43
C TYR A 24 -8.63 1.74 1.37
N LEU A 25 -8.04 2.04 0.22
CA LEU A 25 -7.31 3.31 0.01
C LEU A 25 -8.24 4.52 0.14
N ALA A 26 -9.48 4.39 -0.34
CA ALA A 26 -10.46 5.46 -0.26
C ALA A 26 -10.78 5.80 1.20
N ASP A 27 -11.00 4.77 2.02
CA ASP A 27 -11.27 4.92 3.46
C ASP A 27 -10.06 5.53 4.20
N MET A 28 -8.83 5.07 3.92
CA MET A 28 -7.63 5.62 4.57
C MET A 28 -7.35 7.08 4.20
N LEU A 29 -7.75 7.51 3.00
CA LEU A 29 -7.52 8.87 2.51
C LEU A 29 -8.70 9.82 2.75
N ASP A 30 -9.76 9.36 3.41
CA ASP A 30 -11.05 10.05 3.57
C ASP A 30 -11.58 10.56 2.22
N LYS A 31 -11.65 9.66 1.23
CA LYS A 31 -12.09 9.91 -0.14
C LYS A 31 -13.13 8.89 -0.58
N SER A 32 -13.90 9.24 -1.61
CA SER A 32 -14.74 8.25 -2.28
C SER A 32 -13.89 7.32 -3.15
N ALA A 33 -14.31 6.05 -3.30
CA ALA A 33 -13.66 5.11 -4.21
C ALA A 33 -13.57 5.68 -5.63
N SER A 34 -14.64 6.32 -6.12
CA SER A 34 -14.66 7.03 -7.42
C SER A 34 -13.57 8.09 -7.57
N SER A 35 -13.21 8.76 -6.47
CA SER A 35 -12.10 9.73 -6.46
C SER A 35 -10.75 9.02 -6.61
N ILE A 36 -10.57 7.86 -5.98
CA ILE A 36 -9.36 7.03 -6.12
C ILE A 36 -9.18 6.58 -7.57
N TYR A 37 -10.21 6.04 -8.23
CA TYR A 37 -10.13 5.65 -9.64
C TYR A 37 -9.74 6.82 -10.55
N ARG A 38 -10.31 8.02 -10.30
CA ARG A 38 -9.96 9.24 -11.05
C ARG A 38 -8.53 9.71 -10.78
N LEU A 39 -8.04 9.54 -9.56
CA LEU A 39 -6.72 9.96 -9.14
C LEU A 39 -5.63 9.01 -9.65
N LEU A 40 -5.91 7.71 -9.74
CA LEU A 40 -5.02 6.68 -10.33
C LEU A 40 -4.97 6.72 -11.87
N ASN A 41 -5.70 7.62 -12.52
CA ASN A 41 -5.65 7.80 -13.96
C ASN A 41 -4.42 8.61 -14.37
N ALA A 42 -3.64 8.10 -15.32
CA ALA A 42 -2.46 8.75 -15.89
C ALA A 42 -2.72 10.16 -16.47
N GLN A 43 -3.96 10.47 -16.85
CA GLN A 43 -4.35 11.79 -17.36
C GLN A 43 -4.59 12.82 -16.23
N ASN A 44 -4.51 12.40 -14.97
CA ASN A 44 -4.72 13.29 -13.85
C ASN A 44 -3.51 14.22 -13.66
N PRO A 45 -3.68 15.56 -13.72
CA PRO A 45 -2.57 16.50 -13.55
C PRO A 45 -1.99 16.49 -12.13
N THR A 46 -2.72 15.95 -11.15
CA THR A 46 -2.34 15.92 -9.73
C THR A 46 -1.79 14.57 -9.25
N ILE A 47 -1.52 13.62 -10.16
CA ILE A 47 -1.03 12.27 -9.81
C ILE A 47 0.26 12.29 -8.97
N ALA A 48 1.16 13.25 -9.20
CA ALA A 48 2.39 13.38 -8.42
C ALA A 48 2.11 13.79 -6.97
N THR A 49 1.17 14.71 -6.74
CA THR A 49 0.74 15.08 -5.38
C THR A 49 0.00 13.91 -4.73
N PHE A 50 -0.81 13.18 -5.50
CA PHE A 50 -1.53 12.03 -5.02
C PHE A 50 -0.61 10.87 -4.64
N SER A 51 0.46 10.63 -5.39
CA SER A 51 1.44 9.58 -5.07
C SER A 51 2.18 9.85 -3.75
N ILE A 52 2.44 11.12 -3.43
CA ILE A 52 2.99 11.52 -2.13
C ILE A 52 2.01 11.21 -1.00
N GLN A 53 0.71 11.50 -1.18
CA GLN A 53 -0.32 11.20 -0.18
C GLN A 53 -0.47 9.69 0.04
N ILE A 54 -0.44 8.90 -1.02
CA ILE A 54 -0.46 7.44 -0.92
C ILE A 54 0.80 6.94 -0.19
N ALA A 55 1.98 7.46 -0.53
CA ALA A 55 3.21 7.07 0.15
C ALA A 55 3.13 7.33 1.66
N ASP A 56 2.63 8.50 2.07
CA ASP A 56 2.47 8.88 3.46
C ASP A 56 1.54 7.92 4.23
N VAL A 57 0.35 7.63 3.67
CA VAL A 57 -0.61 6.69 4.28
C VAL A 57 -0.08 5.27 4.36
N LEU A 58 0.78 4.87 3.42
CA LEU A 58 1.40 3.55 3.40
C LEU A 58 2.72 3.47 4.19
N GLY A 59 3.13 4.55 4.87
CA GLY A 59 4.38 4.60 5.63
C GLY A 59 5.64 4.54 4.76
N LEU A 60 5.53 4.90 3.49
CA LEU A 60 6.62 4.92 2.51
C LEU A 60 7.26 6.32 2.43
N PRO A 61 8.52 6.42 1.98
CA PRO A 61 9.11 7.72 1.67
C PRO A 61 8.26 8.50 0.67
N ALA A 62 8.06 9.80 0.90
CA ALA A 62 7.23 10.66 0.03
C ALA A 62 7.61 10.60 -1.47
N ASN A 63 8.89 10.34 -1.78
CA ASN A 63 9.39 10.23 -3.15
C ASN A 63 9.37 8.80 -3.72
N PHE A 64 8.84 7.81 -2.99
CA PHE A 64 8.93 6.39 -3.34
C PHE A 64 8.50 6.11 -4.80
N PHE A 65 7.32 6.57 -5.19
CA PHE A 65 6.80 6.42 -6.56
C PHE A 65 7.46 7.36 -7.58
N LEU A 66 8.20 8.37 -7.11
CA LEU A 66 8.79 9.43 -7.92
C LEU A 66 10.28 9.24 -8.21
N LYS A 67 10.95 8.26 -7.58
CA LYS A 67 12.37 7.96 -7.81
C LYS A 67 12.63 7.56 -9.26
N ASP A 68 13.74 8.01 -9.84
CA ASP A 68 14.13 7.58 -11.19
C ASP A 68 14.37 6.06 -11.23
N GLU A 69 15.07 5.54 -10.22
CA GLU A 69 15.28 4.10 -9.97
C GLU A 69 14.15 3.53 -9.09
N PHE A 70 12.93 3.47 -9.64
CA PHE A 70 11.84 2.77 -8.97
C PHE A 70 12.07 1.26 -9.06
N SER A 71 12.24 0.64 -7.90
CA SER A 71 12.26 -0.80 -7.75
C SER A 71 11.05 -1.22 -6.93
N LEU A 72 10.26 -2.13 -7.49
CA LEU A 72 9.22 -2.87 -6.77
C LEU A 72 9.82 -3.95 -5.86
N GLN A 73 11.14 -4.16 -5.88
CA GLN A 73 11.74 -4.99 -4.87
C GLN A 73 11.50 -4.30 -3.53
N ALA A 74 10.49 -4.80 -2.83
CA ALA A 74 10.64 -5.05 -1.42
C ALA A 74 12.03 -5.67 -1.29
N ASP A 75 13.01 -4.87 -0.89
CA ASP A 75 14.15 -5.39 -0.16
C ASP A 75 13.56 -6.48 0.74
N GLY A 76 14.08 -7.71 0.74
CA GLY A 76 13.52 -8.80 1.55
C GLY A 76 13.47 -8.50 3.07
N SER A 77 13.85 -7.28 3.48
CA SER A 77 13.62 -6.65 4.79
C SER A 77 12.28 -5.92 4.93
N ASN A 78 11.65 -5.50 3.84
CA ASN A 78 10.31 -4.93 3.77
C ASN A 78 9.28 -6.03 3.52
N ASN A 79 9.38 -7.11 4.30
CA ASN A 79 8.16 -7.54 4.95
C ASN A 79 7.57 -6.25 5.51
N VAL A 80 6.49 -5.76 4.88
CA VAL A 80 5.53 -4.93 5.57
C VAL A 80 5.13 -5.79 6.74
N THR A 81 5.93 -5.70 7.80
CA THR A 81 5.68 -6.35 9.05
C THR A 81 4.44 -5.60 9.43
N PHE A 82 3.28 -6.25 9.35
CA PHE A 82 1.98 -5.65 9.67
C PHE A 82 2.02 -4.87 11.01
N GLY A 83 3.03 -5.13 11.86
CA GLY A 83 3.41 -4.29 13.01
C GLY A 83 3.67 -2.81 12.73
N HIS A 84 4.12 -2.37 11.55
CA HIS A 84 4.41 -0.96 11.26
C HIS A 84 3.25 -0.16 10.65
N ILE A 85 2.33 -0.82 9.91
CA ILE A 85 1.17 -0.13 9.31
C ILE A 85 0.07 0.15 10.35
N ALA A 86 0.02 -0.60 11.46
CA ALA A 86 -1.13 -0.55 12.35
C ALA A 86 -1.01 0.43 13.55
N PHE A 87 0.17 0.98 13.90
CA PHE A 87 0.30 1.68 15.20
C PHE A 87 1.20 2.93 15.14
N SER A 88 0.70 4.00 14.51
CA SER A 88 1.36 5.31 14.43
C SER A 88 1.20 6.19 15.68
N LYS A 89 1.24 5.61 16.90
CA LYS A 89 1.21 6.46 18.11
C LYS A 89 2.02 6.00 19.31
N ASP A 90 2.27 4.71 19.49
CA ASP A 90 3.10 4.17 20.58
C ASP A 90 3.61 2.76 20.22
N GLU A 91 4.70 2.31 20.84
CA GLU A 91 5.18 0.92 20.73
C GLU A 91 4.11 -0.06 21.24
N LEU A 92 3.88 -1.15 20.50
CA LEU A 92 2.96 -2.21 20.92
C LEU A 92 3.43 -2.83 22.23
N SER A 93 2.49 -3.12 23.13
CA SER A 93 2.79 -3.98 24.26
C SER A 93 3.17 -5.39 23.77
N PRO A 94 3.91 -6.18 24.56
CA PRO A 94 4.26 -7.56 24.20
C PRO A 94 3.05 -8.42 23.83
N GLU A 95 1.89 -8.17 24.45
CA GLU A 95 0.63 -8.83 24.15
C GLU A 95 0.07 -8.39 22.79
N GLY A 96 0.12 -7.09 22.47
CA GLY A 96 -0.32 -6.56 21.18
C GLY A 96 0.50 -7.09 20.00
N VAL A 97 1.82 -7.28 20.18
CA VAL A 97 2.67 -7.94 19.17
C VAL A 97 2.20 -9.35 18.89
N LYS A 98 1.92 -10.12 19.95
CA LYS A 98 1.48 -11.51 19.84
C LYS A 98 0.12 -11.64 19.16
N ASP A 99 -0.82 -10.76 19.46
CA ASP A 99 -2.16 -10.78 18.85
C ASP A 99 -2.10 -10.44 17.34
N VAL A 100 -1.21 -9.52 16.96
CA VAL A 100 -0.95 -9.20 15.54
C VAL A 100 -0.30 -10.38 14.82
N GLU A 101 0.68 -11.05 15.43
CA GLU A 101 1.29 -12.26 14.86
C GLU A 101 0.25 -13.37 14.62
N GLN A 102 -0.71 -13.54 15.53
CA GLN A 102 -1.79 -14.51 15.35
C GLN A 102 -2.73 -14.14 14.20
N LEU A 103 -3.06 -12.86 14.05
CA LEU A 103 -3.84 -12.35 12.91
C LEU A 103 -3.14 -12.62 11.58
N ILE A 104 -1.82 -12.39 11.51
CA ILE A 104 -1.01 -12.68 10.31
C ILE A 104 -1.05 -14.18 9.99
N GLN A 105 -0.90 -15.04 10.99
CA GLN A 105 -0.98 -16.49 10.81
C GLN A 105 -2.33 -16.93 10.24
N LEU A 106 -3.44 -16.36 10.74
CA LEU A 106 -4.78 -16.65 10.23
C LEU A 106 -4.96 -16.18 8.78
N CYS A 107 -4.48 -14.98 8.44
CA CYS A 107 -4.53 -14.48 7.06
C CYS A 107 -3.72 -15.36 6.10
N ASN A 108 -2.54 -15.83 6.51
CA ASN A 108 -1.71 -16.73 5.70
C ASN A 108 -2.40 -18.10 5.48
N ILE A 109 -3.07 -18.62 6.50
CA ILE A 109 -3.87 -19.84 6.37
C ILE A 109 -5.01 -19.61 5.36
N LEU A 110 -5.75 -18.51 5.47
CA LEU A 110 -6.84 -18.19 4.55
C LEU A 110 -6.34 -18.01 3.10
N ALA A 111 -5.17 -17.42 2.91
CA ALA A 111 -4.55 -17.28 1.59
C ALA A 111 -4.28 -18.64 0.95
N ILE A 112 -3.67 -19.58 1.68
CA ILE A 112 -3.41 -20.95 1.21
C ILE A 112 -4.72 -21.64 0.80
N TYR A 113 -5.76 -21.56 1.63
CA TYR A 113 -7.06 -22.18 1.32
C TYR A 113 -7.88 -21.44 0.26
N SER A 114 -7.49 -20.23 -0.13
CA SER A 114 -8.16 -19.46 -1.20
C SER A 114 -7.64 -19.80 -2.61
N GLU A 115 -6.41 -20.32 -2.72
CA GLU A 115 -5.81 -20.75 -3.99
C GLU A 115 -6.32 -22.14 -4.45
N ASP A 116 -6.89 -22.93 -3.54
CA ASP A 116 -7.43 -24.27 -3.83
C ASP A 116 -8.89 -24.27 -4.34
N PHE A 117 -9.51 -23.10 -4.56
CA PHE A 117 -10.88 -22.94 -5.09
C PHE A 117 -10.92 -22.30 -6.50
N GLN A 118 -10.01 -22.68 -7.40
CA GLN A 118 -10.10 -22.40 -8.84
C GLN A 118 -10.25 -23.67 -9.68
#